data_AF-A0A0Q8W641-F1
#
_entry.id   AF-A0A0Q8W641-F1
#
_cell.length_a   1.000
_cell.length_b   1.000
_cell.length_c   1.000
_cell.angle_alpha   90.00
_cell.angle_beta   90.00
_cell.angle_gamma   90.00
#
_symmetry.space_group_name_H-M   'P 1'
#
loop_
_entity.id
_entity.type
_entity.pdbx_description
1 polymer ?
#
loop_
_entity_poly.entity_id
_entity_poly.type
_entity_poly.pdbx_seq_one_letter_code
_entity_poly.pdbx_strand_id
1 'polypeptide(L)'
;MKRTACVIACIAVLAAGCGSSDNGSDAQTKPAAGLASTVTQDGVYAVGKDIKPGVYTAKGECAAYTASSADFDIMDDNADDDAYISGSMRVGDVQRIELHDGEFFTSRSCSAWTREASSKAASADPATLAGGCEILMGKGKVAQAALGFTGKKESAADKASRGRLQDQLFTVVGANNPKLADPAGQLVDFLDDPAAYLDDDGKVGSTVLRAFSDIQKACAHQSN
;
A
#
# COMPACT_ATOMS: atom_id res chain seq x y z
N MET A 1 -13.96 83.34 -41.86
CA MET A 1 -12.71 84.04 -41.47
C MET A 1 -12.05 83.26 -40.33
N LYS A 2 -10.75 82.92 -40.47
CA LYS A 2 -9.78 82.47 -39.44
C LYS A 2 -10.09 81.12 -38.74
N ARG A 3 -9.16 80.23 -38.37
CA ARG A 3 -7.76 79.88 -38.70
C ARG A 3 -7.53 78.55 -37.93
N THR A 4 -6.89 77.58 -38.59
CA THR A 4 -5.92 76.58 -38.12
C THR A 4 -5.73 76.33 -36.60
N ALA A 5 -5.79 75.05 -36.18
CA ALA A 5 -4.65 74.24 -35.67
C ALA A 5 -5.00 73.21 -34.56
N CYS A 6 -4.73 71.95 -34.91
CA CYS A 6 -4.34 70.75 -34.17
C CYS A 6 -3.94 70.86 -32.67
N VAL A 7 -4.48 69.95 -31.83
CA VAL A 7 -3.70 69.11 -30.90
C VAL A 7 -4.40 67.75 -30.74
N ILE A 8 -3.67 66.68 -31.05
CA ILE A 8 -4.02 65.28 -30.78
C ILE A 8 -3.59 64.95 -29.35
N ALA A 9 -4.49 64.35 -28.55
CA ALA A 9 -4.12 63.59 -27.37
C ALA A 9 -5.04 62.36 -27.27
N CYS A 10 -4.46 61.17 -27.47
CA CYS A 10 -5.09 59.88 -27.28
C CYS A 10 -5.40 59.64 -25.80
N ILE A 11 -6.67 59.40 -25.47
CA ILE A 11 -7.08 58.78 -24.22
C ILE A 11 -7.67 57.41 -24.58
N ALA A 12 -6.93 56.36 -24.24
CA ALA A 12 -7.39 54.99 -24.39
C ALA A 12 -8.48 54.71 -23.35
N VAL A 13 -9.66 54.35 -23.84
CA VAL A 13 -10.77 53.80 -23.06
C VAL A 13 -10.50 52.31 -22.89
N LEU A 14 -10.42 51.82 -21.65
CA LEU A 14 -10.59 50.40 -21.34
C LEU A 14 -11.76 50.27 -20.38
N ALA A 15 -12.85 49.76 -20.94
CA ALA A 15 -14.07 49.40 -20.25
C ALA A 15 -13.80 48.21 -19.32
N ALA A 16 -14.08 48.37 -18.03
CA ALA A 16 -14.21 47.25 -17.09
C ALA A 16 -15.64 46.69 -17.24
N GLY A 17 -15.76 45.57 -17.95
CA GLY A 17 -16.98 44.76 -18.02
C GLY A 17 -17.01 43.70 -16.92
N CYS A 18 -18.21 43.39 -16.43
CA CYS A 18 -18.52 42.27 -15.55
C CYS A 18 -18.10 40.93 -16.19
N GLY A 19 -17.55 40.01 -15.39
CA GLY A 19 -17.27 38.64 -15.80
C GLY A 19 -17.01 37.74 -14.59
N SER A 20 -18.04 36.99 -14.25
CA SER A 20 -18.11 35.68 -13.56
C SER A 20 -17.01 35.26 -12.57
N SER A 21 -17.47 34.98 -11.35
CA SER A 21 -16.80 34.11 -10.39
C SER A 21 -16.69 32.68 -10.95
N ASP A 22 -15.50 32.28 -11.36
CA ASP A 22 -15.16 30.88 -11.56
C ASP A 22 -14.69 30.28 -10.23
N ASN A 23 -15.61 29.64 -9.50
CA ASN A 23 -15.29 28.57 -8.56
C ASN A 23 -15.01 27.32 -9.41
N GLY A 24 -13.81 27.24 -9.98
CA GLY A 24 -13.30 26.05 -10.66
C GLY A 24 -12.48 25.24 -9.68
N SER A 25 -12.98 24.04 -9.35
CA SER A 25 -12.39 23.02 -8.50
C SER A 25 -10.89 22.85 -8.73
N ASP A 26 -10.14 22.74 -7.63
CA ASP A 26 -8.71 22.43 -7.60
C ASP A 26 -8.40 21.23 -8.50
N ALA A 27 -7.92 21.50 -9.72
CA ALA A 27 -7.22 20.52 -10.52
C ALA A 27 -5.90 20.23 -9.78
N GLN A 28 -5.94 19.20 -8.93
CA GLN A 28 -4.81 18.71 -8.17
C GLN A 28 -3.65 18.45 -9.14
N THR A 29 -2.60 19.25 -9.02
CA THR A 29 -1.51 19.28 -9.99
C THR A 29 -0.72 17.98 -9.88
N LYS A 30 -0.77 17.16 -10.93
CA LYS A 30 0.01 15.93 -11.07
C LYS A 30 1.50 16.20 -10.83
N PRO A 31 2.15 15.54 -9.84
CA PRO A 31 3.59 15.70 -9.63
C PRO A 31 4.43 15.11 -10.76
N ALA A 32 5.64 15.66 -10.91
CA ALA A 32 6.47 15.60 -12.11
C ALA A 32 6.90 14.18 -12.55
N ALA A 33 7.07 14.04 -13.86
CA ALA A 33 7.48 12.82 -14.54
C ALA A 33 8.88 12.34 -14.10
N GLY A 34 8.88 11.22 -13.38
CA GLY A 34 10.06 10.49 -12.93
C GLY A 34 9.73 9.70 -11.67
N LEU A 35 10.15 8.43 -11.62
CA LEU A 35 9.87 7.51 -10.51
C LEU A 35 10.45 8.04 -9.18
N ALA A 36 9.66 8.81 -8.44
CA ALA A 36 10.07 9.34 -7.15
C ALA A 36 10.12 8.22 -6.10
N SER A 37 11.01 8.37 -5.12
CA SER A 37 11.09 7.51 -3.93
C SER A 37 10.60 8.25 -2.67
N THR A 38 10.03 9.43 -2.86
CA THR A 38 9.48 10.29 -1.81
C THR A 38 8.24 10.98 -2.35
N VAL A 39 7.21 11.08 -1.53
CA VAL A 39 5.97 11.79 -1.85
C VAL A 39 5.78 12.90 -0.83
N THR A 40 5.89 14.15 -1.26
CA THR A 40 5.85 15.32 -0.35
C THR A 40 4.57 16.15 -0.49
N GLN A 41 3.70 15.79 -1.42
CA GLN A 41 2.49 16.53 -1.75
C GLN A 41 1.29 15.59 -1.68
N ASP A 42 0.13 16.15 -1.36
CA ASP A 42 -1.12 15.44 -1.54
C ASP A 42 -1.39 15.24 -3.04
N GLY A 43 -2.01 14.13 -3.38
CA GLY A 43 -2.04 13.70 -4.77
C GLY A 43 -2.52 12.28 -4.97
N VAL A 44 -2.84 11.97 -6.22
CA VAL A 44 -2.98 10.61 -6.73
C VAL A 44 -1.77 10.32 -7.62
N TYR A 45 -1.13 9.18 -7.40
CA TYR A 45 0.14 8.81 -8.01
C TYR A 45 0.02 7.43 -8.66
N ALA A 46 0.30 7.32 -9.95
CA ALA A 46 0.40 6.02 -10.60
C ALA A 46 1.70 5.32 -10.18
N VAL A 47 1.57 4.21 -9.45
CA VAL A 47 2.70 3.42 -8.98
C VAL A 47 3.32 2.71 -10.20
N GLY A 48 4.64 2.83 -10.35
CA GLY A 48 5.35 2.37 -11.55
C GLY A 48 5.55 3.44 -12.63
N LYS A 49 4.85 4.58 -12.52
CA LYS A 49 5.00 5.71 -13.44
C LYS A 49 5.46 6.98 -12.73
N ASP A 50 4.71 7.40 -11.71
CA ASP A 50 4.96 8.62 -10.94
C ASP A 50 5.83 8.32 -9.71
N ILE A 51 5.65 7.15 -9.08
CA ILE A 51 6.41 6.72 -7.88
C ILE A 51 6.83 5.26 -7.98
N LYS A 52 7.94 4.89 -7.33
CA LYS A 52 8.43 3.50 -7.35
C LYS A 52 7.54 2.59 -6.50
N PRO A 53 7.26 1.34 -6.95
CA PRO A 53 6.70 0.32 -6.08
C PRO A 53 7.56 0.07 -4.84
N GLY A 54 6.94 -0.33 -3.74
CA GLY A 54 7.61 -0.69 -2.49
C GLY A 54 6.89 -0.15 -1.25
N VAL A 55 7.56 -0.29 -0.10
CA VAL A 55 7.03 0.14 1.19
C VAL A 55 7.38 1.59 1.45
N TYR A 56 6.38 2.38 1.83
CA TYR A 56 6.52 3.78 2.20
C TYR A 56 6.11 3.99 3.65
N THR A 57 6.79 4.94 4.30
CA THR A 57 6.40 5.39 5.64
C THR A 57 6.26 6.91 5.71
N ALA A 58 5.28 7.37 6.48
CA ALA A 58 5.05 8.77 6.81
C ALA A 58 4.81 8.92 8.31
N LYS A 59 5.14 10.09 8.88
CA LYS A 59 4.85 10.40 10.28
C LYS A 59 3.46 11.04 10.42
N GLY A 60 2.84 10.81 11.58
CA GLY A 60 1.57 11.43 11.94
C GLY A 60 0.35 10.78 11.28
N GLU A 61 -0.81 11.32 11.62
CA GLU A 61 -2.10 10.86 11.09
C GLU A 61 -2.43 11.55 9.77
N CYS A 62 -2.90 10.77 8.82
CA CYS A 62 -3.27 11.19 7.48
C CYS A 62 -4.08 10.09 6.80
N ALA A 63 -4.73 10.39 5.68
CA ALA A 63 -5.47 9.42 4.90
C ALA A 63 -4.66 9.02 3.66
N ALA A 64 -4.32 7.74 3.56
CA ALA A 64 -3.68 7.21 2.37
C ALA A 64 -4.17 5.81 2.03
N TYR A 65 -4.28 5.51 0.74
CA TYR A 65 -4.80 4.25 0.22
C TYR A 65 -4.30 3.97 -1.19
N THR A 66 -4.47 2.73 -1.63
CA THR A 66 -4.29 2.31 -3.01
C THR A 66 -5.62 1.88 -3.63
N ALA A 67 -5.76 2.12 -4.92
CA ALA A 67 -6.94 1.77 -5.71
C ALA A 67 -6.53 1.28 -7.11
N SER A 68 -7.47 0.59 -7.78
CA SER A 68 -7.27 0.11 -9.16
C SER A 68 -7.35 1.22 -10.21
N SER A 69 -7.93 2.37 -9.87
CA SER A 69 -8.09 3.53 -10.76
C SER A 69 -7.63 4.83 -10.09
N ALA A 70 -7.24 5.81 -10.91
CA ALA A 70 -6.92 7.17 -10.46
C ALA A 70 -8.16 7.95 -10.00
N ASP A 71 -9.33 7.54 -10.49
CA ASP A 71 -10.60 8.24 -10.28
C ASP A 71 -11.29 7.80 -8.98
N PHE A 72 -10.79 6.75 -8.32
CA PHE A 72 -11.37 6.25 -7.08
C PHE A 72 -11.35 7.32 -5.99
N ASP A 73 -12.53 7.62 -5.46
CA ASP A 73 -12.71 8.40 -4.26
C ASP A 73 -13.54 7.62 -3.24
N ILE A 74 -13.02 7.48 -2.03
CA ILE A 74 -13.70 6.78 -0.92
C ILE A 74 -15.02 7.45 -0.51
N MET A 75 -15.27 8.67 -0.99
CA MET A 75 -16.50 9.44 -0.77
C MET A 75 -17.49 9.33 -1.94
N ASP A 76 -17.12 8.70 -3.05
CA ASP A 76 -18.05 8.42 -4.15
C ASP A 76 -18.92 7.22 -3.77
N ASP A 77 -20.24 7.40 -3.83
CA ASP A 77 -21.23 6.36 -3.52
C ASP A 77 -21.60 5.53 -4.76
N ASN A 78 -21.03 5.85 -5.92
CA ASN A 78 -21.20 5.10 -7.15
C ASN A 78 -20.30 3.86 -7.16
N ALA A 79 -20.93 2.69 -7.15
CA ALA A 79 -20.28 1.38 -7.07
C ALA A 79 -19.69 0.91 -8.42
N ASP A 80 -19.11 1.81 -9.20
CA ASP A 80 -18.58 1.50 -10.54
C ASP A 80 -17.09 1.12 -10.46
N ASP A 81 -16.80 -0.18 -10.40
CA ASP A 81 -15.56 -0.91 -10.76
C ASP A 81 -14.16 -0.42 -10.29
N ASP A 82 -14.02 0.73 -9.66
CA ASP A 82 -12.75 1.28 -9.16
C ASP A 82 -12.44 0.82 -7.74
N ALA A 83 -12.19 -0.47 -7.57
CA ALA A 83 -11.99 -1.07 -6.25
C ALA A 83 -10.85 -0.42 -5.45
N TYR A 84 -11.19 0.05 -4.23
CA TYR A 84 -10.25 0.18 -3.12
C TYR A 84 -9.43 -1.11 -2.98
N ILE A 85 -8.11 -0.99 -2.93
CA ILE A 85 -7.20 -2.13 -2.77
C ILE A 85 -6.74 -2.22 -1.32
N SER A 86 -6.11 -1.17 -0.81
CA SER A 86 -5.53 -1.18 0.55
C SER A 86 -5.41 0.22 1.14
N GLY A 87 -5.20 0.30 2.44
CA GLY A 87 -5.08 1.55 3.21
C GLY A 87 -3.76 1.61 3.96
N SER A 88 -3.30 2.81 4.29
CA SER A 88 -2.15 2.96 5.18
C SER A 88 -2.47 2.43 6.57
N MET A 89 -1.54 1.66 7.12
CA MET A 89 -1.62 1.09 8.46
C MET A 89 -0.72 1.86 9.42
N ARG A 90 -1.14 2.01 10.67
CA ARG A 90 -0.30 2.61 11.71
C ARG A 90 0.61 1.56 12.35
N VAL A 91 1.92 1.79 12.31
CA VAL A 91 2.96 0.97 12.95
C VAL A 91 3.72 1.83 13.96
N GLY A 92 3.29 1.83 15.22
CA GLY A 92 3.79 2.75 16.23
C GLY A 92 3.41 4.20 15.91
N ASP A 93 4.41 5.07 15.73
CA ASP A 93 4.23 6.51 15.44
C ASP A 93 4.29 6.86 13.94
N VAL A 94 4.40 5.85 13.08
CA VAL A 94 4.42 6.03 11.62
C VAL A 94 3.24 5.34 10.97
N GLN A 95 2.79 5.89 9.85
CA GLN A 95 1.97 5.18 8.90
C GLN A 95 2.86 4.47 7.89
N ARG A 96 2.42 3.29 7.49
CA ARG A 96 3.09 2.41 6.53
C ARG A 96 2.10 2.01 5.45
N ILE A 97 2.52 2.01 4.20
CA ILE A 97 1.73 1.50 3.09
C ILE A 97 2.65 0.79 2.10
N GLU A 98 2.16 -0.27 1.48
CA GLU A 98 2.84 -0.99 0.41
C GLU A 98 2.18 -0.65 -0.92
N LEU A 99 3.01 -0.31 -1.90
CA LEU A 99 2.58 0.14 -3.22
C LEU A 99 3.05 -0.84 -4.28
N HIS A 100 2.13 -1.36 -5.10
CA HIS A 100 2.41 -2.30 -6.18
C HIS A 100 2.31 -1.64 -7.55
N ASP A 101 3.08 -2.16 -8.52
CA ASP A 101 3.08 -1.65 -9.89
C ASP A 101 1.67 -1.74 -10.50
N GLY A 102 1.22 -0.67 -11.16
CA GLY A 102 -0.10 -0.60 -11.77
C GLY A 102 -1.23 -0.11 -10.86
N GLU A 103 -0.98 0.09 -9.57
CA GLU A 103 -1.93 0.71 -8.64
C GLU A 103 -1.89 2.25 -8.71
N PHE A 104 -2.91 2.88 -8.15
CA PHE A 104 -2.95 4.31 -7.88
C PHE A 104 -2.88 4.55 -6.38
N PHE A 105 -1.87 5.30 -5.95
CA PHE A 105 -1.66 5.69 -4.56
C PHE A 105 -2.23 7.08 -4.32
N THR A 106 -3.15 7.20 -3.37
CA THR A 106 -3.67 8.48 -2.91
C THR A 106 -3.07 8.86 -1.56
N SER A 107 -2.55 10.08 -1.45
CA SER A 107 -2.06 10.69 -0.22
C SER A 107 -2.83 11.97 0.08
N ARG A 108 -3.44 12.07 1.26
CA ARG A 108 -4.16 13.27 1.73
C ARG A 108 -3.76 13.65 3.15
N SER A 109 -3.35 14.90 3.32
CA SER A 109 -2.88 15.49 4.57
C SER A 109 -1.74 14.70 5.23
N CYS A 110 -0.89 14.07 4.42
CA CYS A 110 0.23 13.27 4.92
C CYS A 110 1.49 14.12 5.07
N SER A 111 2.28 13.81 6.10
CA SER A 111 3.70 14.16 6.07
C SER A 111 4.37 13.46 4.89
N ALA A 112 5.57 13.91 4.52
CA ALA A 112 6.31 13.31 3.42
C ALA A 112 6.46 11.79 3.58
N TRP A 113 5.94 11.04 2.61
CA TRP A 113 6.19 9.61 2.51
C TRP A 113 7.61 9.39 2.02
N THR A 114 8.35 8.55 2.73
CA THR A 114 9.69 8.11 2.33
C THR A 114 9.63 6.63 2.04
N ARG A 115 10.04 6.24 0.84
CA ARG A 115 10.21 4.83 0.49
C ARG A 115 11.30 4.26 1.40
N GLU A 116 10.98 3.18 2.10
CA GLU A 116 11.97 2.47 2.87
C GLU A 116 13.12 2.05 1.94
N ALA A 117 14.35 2.24 2.39
CA ALA A 117 15.51 1.86 1.62
C ALA A 117 15.40 0.36 1.32
N SER A 118 15.26 0.03 0.04
CA SER A 118 15.30 -1.35 -0.39
C SER A 118 16.68 -1.89 -0.05
N SER A 119 16.79 -2.57 1.09
CA SER A 119 17.89 -3.51 1.25
C SER A 119 17.79 -4.46 0.05
N LYS A 120 18.89 -4.55 -0.70
CA LYS A 120 18.99 -5.42 -1.87
C LYS A 120 18.72 -6.86 -1.43
N ALA A 121 17.49 -7.29 -1.60
CA ALA A 121 17.04 -8.67 -1.73
C ALA A 121 15.85 -8.61 -2.67
N ALA A 122 15.90 -9.40 -3.73
CA ALA A 122 14.89 -9.47 -4.75
C ALA A 122 13.53 -9.77 -4.12
N SER A 123 12.53 -8.93 -4.37
CA SER A 123 11.15 -9.41 -4.38
C SER A 123 11.06 -10.31 -5.62
N ALA A 124 11.31 -11.59 -5.42
CA ALA A 124 10.79 -12.58 -6.35
C ALA A 124 9.26 -12.43 -6.27
N ASP A 125 8.65 -12.20 -7.42
CA ASP A 125 7.21 -12.07 -7.59
C ASP A 125 6.49 -13.14 -6.75
N PRO A 126 5.60 -12.77 -5.81
CA PRO A 126 4.94 -13.73 -4.92
C PRO A 126 4.08 -14.75 -5.69
N ALA A 127 3.70 -14.47 -6.94
CA ALA A 127 3.07 -15.46 -7.82
C ALA A 127 4.00 -16.65 -8.14
N THR A 128 5.31 -16.42 -8.10
CA THR A 128 6.31 -17.47 -8.28
C THR A 128 6.55 -18.24 -6.98
N LEU A 129 6.87 -19.53 -7.14
CA LEU A 129 7.23 -20.38 -6.02
C LEU A 129 8.44 -19.83 -5.24
N ALA A 130 9.45 -19.31 -5.94
CA ALA A 130 10.62 -18.69 -5.33
C ALA A 130 10.26 -17.44 -4.51
N GLY A 131 9.34 -16.60 -5.00
CA GLY A 131 8.86 -15.41 -4.31
C GLY A 131 8.12 -15.72 -3.03
N GLY A 132 7.13 -16.60 -3.09
CA GLY A 132 6.43 -17.06 -1.90
C GLY A 132 7.37 -17.73 -0.89
N CYS A 133 8.37 -18.48 -1.36
CA CYS A 133 9.36 -19.11 -0.49
C CYS A 133 10.31 -18.11 0.19
N GLU A 134 10.72 -17.04 -0.49
CA GLU A 134 11.49 -15.98 0.14
C GLU A 134 10.68 -15.27 1.25
N ILE A 135 9.38 -15.03 1.01
CA ILE A 135 8.49 -14.44 2.02
C ILE A 135 8.33 -15.39 3.22
N LEU A 136 7.98 -16.65 2.98
CA LEU A 136 7.63 -17.60 4.03
C LEU A 136 8.84 -18.09 4.83
N MET A 137 9.95 -18.38 4.14
CA MET A 137 11.09 -19.12 4.68
C MET A 137 12.41 -18.34 4.64
N GLY A 138 12.44 -17.16 4.01
CA GLY A 138 13.62 -16.31 3.93
C GLY A 138 13.98 -15.65 5.26
N LYS A 139 14.62 -14.47 5.21
CA LYS A 139 15.22 -13.84 6.41
C LYS A 139 14.22 -13.55 7.54
N GLY A 140 12.96 -13.28 7.19
CA GLY A 140 11.89 -13.02 8.17
C GLY A 140 11.27 -14.27 8.79
N LYS A 141 11.46 -15.45 8.16
CA LYS A 141 10.90 -16.74 8.59
C LYS A 141 9.44 -16.64 9.02
N VAL A 142 8.60 -16.00 8.20
CA VAL A 142 7.18 -15.71 8.49
C VAL A 142 6.44 -16.96 8.94
N ALA A 143 6.65 -18.07 8.24
CA ALA A 143 5.99 -19.34 8.59
C ALA A 143 6.40 -19.85 9.98
N GLN A 144 7.67 -19.66 10.39
CA GLN A 144 8.15 -20.05 11.71
C GLN A 144 7.70 -19.08 12.80
N ALA A 145 7.65 -17.79 12.49
CA ALA A 145 7.17 -16.76 13.40
C ALA A 145 5.67 -16.93 13.71
N ALA A 146 4.87 -17.35 12.74
CA ALA A 146 3.45 -17.66 12.93
C ALA A 146 3.24 -18.72 14.03
N LEU A 147 4.03 -19.79 14.03
CA LEU A 147 3.96 -20.86 15.04
C LEU A 147 4.29 -20.40 16.47
N GLY A 148 4.87 -19.21 16.64
CA GLY A 148 5.17 -18.65 17.96
C GLY A 148 3.93 -18.15 18.73
N PHE A 149 2.79 -18.01 18.05
CA PHE A 149 1.55 -17.51 18.62
C PHE A 149 0.69 -18.63 19.20
N THR A 150 1.09 -19.16 20.36
CA THR A 150 0.39 -20.29 21.02
C THR A 150 -0.56 -19.85 22.14
N GLY A 151 -1.32 -18.76 21.94
CA GLY A 151 -2.35 -18.35 22.90
C GLY A 151 -1.85 -17.72 24.22
N LYS A 152 -0.66 -17.09 24.22
CA LYS A 152 -0.25 -16.24 25.36
C LYS A 152 -1.19 -15.02 25.46
N LYS A 153 -1.31 -14.42 26.65
CA LYS A 153 -1.92 -13.08 26.82
C LYS A 153 -1.19 -12.11 25.89
N GLU A 154 -1.83 -11.74 24.79
CA GLU A 154 -1.22 -10.87 23.79
C GLU A 154 -1.10 -9.44 24.30
N SER A 155 0.12 -8.93 24.27
CA SER A 155 0.36 -7.49 24.37
C SER A 155 -0.07 -6.79 23.06
N ALA A 156 -0.17 -5.46 23.10
CA ALA A 156 -0.41 -4.67 21.89
C ALA A 156 0.69 -4.86 20.83
N ALA A 157 1.94 -5.09 21.27
CA ALA A 157 3.06 -5.37 20.38
C ALA A 157 2.94 -6.76 19.72
N ASP A 158 2.41 -7.74 20.44
CA ASP A 158 2.14 -9.07 19.90
C ASP A 158 1.04 -9.01 18.83
N LYS A 159 -0.05 -8.28 19.09
CA LYS A 159 -1.13 -8.05 18.10
C LYS A 159 -0.61 -7.36 16.84
N ALA A 160 0.20 -6.31 16.98
CA ALA A 160 0.80 -5.63 15.83
C ALA A 160 1.74 -6.55 15.04
N SER A 161 2.46 -7.43 15.73
CA SER A 161 3.36 -8.41 15.10
C SER A 161 2.57 -9.50 14.39
N ARG A 162 1.47 -9.96 14.98
CA ARG A 162 0.54 -10.91 14.36
C ARG A 162 -0.09 -10.37 13.09
N GLY A 163 -0.57 -9.12 13.12
CA GLY A 163 -1.12 -8.45 11.94
C GLY A 163 -0.11 -8.43 10.78
N ARG A 164 1.14 -8.02 11.05
CA ARG A 164 2.20 -8.03 10.03
C ARG A 164 2.46 -9.43 9.45
N LEU A 165 2.38 -10.48 10.26
CA LEU A 165 2.56 -11.86 9.78
C LEU A 165 1.37 -12.31 8.92
N GLN A 166 0.14 -11.97 9.33
CA GLN A 166 -1.06 -12.25 8.55
C GLN A 166 -1.00 -11.54 7.19
N ASP A 167 -0.59 -10.27 7.14
CA ASP A 167 -0.44 -9.53 5.88
C ASP A 167 0.52 -10.24 4.92
N GLN A 168 1.68 -10.67 5.42
CA GLN A 168 2.68 -11.38 4.60
C GLN A 168 2.17 -12.75 4.13
N LEU A 169 1.38 -13.45 4.94
CA LEU A 169 0.74 -14.70 4.54
C LEU A 169 -0.36 -14.46 3.50
N PHE A 170 -1.17 -13.41 3.66
CA PHE A 170 -2.19 -13.02 2.70
C PHE A 170 -1.60 -12.64 1.34
N THR A 171 -0.43 -11.99 1.29
CA THR A 171 0.30 -11.76 0.03
C THR A 171 0.58 -13.08 -0.70
N VAL A 172 0.99 -14.13 0.01
CA VAL A 172 1.28 -15.45 -0.58
C VAL A 172 0.00 -16.19 -0.98
N VAL A 173 -1.05 -16.09 -0.17
CA VAL A 173 -2.37 -16.68 -0.47
C VAL A 173 -2.99 -16.02 -1.71
N GLY A 174 -3.02 -14.68 -1.76
CA GLY A 174 -3.59 -13.90 -2.86
C GLY A 174 -2.85 -14.09 -4.18
N ALA A 175 -1.55 -14.44 -4.12
CA ALA A 175 -0.78 -14.80 -5.30
C ALA A 175 -1.18 -16.16 -5.92
N ASN A 176 -2.03 -16.94 -5.24
CA ASN A 176 -2.70 -18.15 -5.73
C ASN A 176 -1.75 -19.22 -6.31
N ASN A 177 -0.55 -19.34 -5.75
CA ASN A 177 0.35 -20.43 -6.10
C ASN A 177 -0.13 -21.72 -5.42
N PRO A 178 -0.50 -22.78 -6.16
CA PRO A 178 -1.16 -23.96 -5.57
C PRO A 178 -0.28 -24.74 -4.60
N LYS A 179 1.03 -24.52 -4.59
CA LYS A 179 1.95 -25.18 -3.65
C LYS A 179 2.09 -24.45 -2.31
N LEU A 180 1.70 -23.18 -2.26
CA LEU A 180 1.92 -22.31 -1.11
C LEU A 180 0.63 -21.68 -0.56
N ALA A 181 -0.37 -21.42 -1.40
CA ALA A 181 -1.59 -20.73 -1.00
C ALA A 181 -2.36 -21.49 0.08
N ASP A 182 -2.66 -22.78 -0.14
CA ASP A 182 -3.37 -23.61 0.84
C ASP A 182 -2.65 -23.69 2.20
N PRO A 183 -1.36 -24.07 2.28
CA PRO A 183 -0.70 -24.15 3.58
C PRO A 183 -0.44 -22.77 4.19
N ALA A 184 -0.25 -21.70 3.41
CA ALA A 184 -0.18 -20.34 3.95
C ALA A 184 -1.53 -19.91 4.53
N GLY A 185 -2.65 -20.26 3.90
CA GLY A 185 -4.00 -20.03 4.41
C GLY A 185 -4.24 -20.72 5.76
N GLN A 186 -3.75 -21.95 5.93
CA GLN A 186 -3.82 -22.63 7.23
C GLN A 186 -3.01 -21.92 8.33
N LEU A 187 -1.93 -21.21 8.00
CA LEU A 187 -1.21 -20.37 8.95
C LEU A 187 -1.96 -19.05 9.24
N VAL A 188 -2.69 -18.50 8.27
CA VAL A 188 -3.59 -17.35 8.49
C VAL A 188 -4.69 -17.72 9.47
N ASP A 189 -5.38 -18.84 9.22
CA ASP A 189 -6.47 -19.33 10.07
C ASP A 189 -5.97 -19.57 11.50
N PHE A 190 -4.76 -20.11 11.65
CA PHE A 190 -4.12 -20.26 12.95
C PHE A 190 -3.86 -18.93 13.66
N LEU A 191 -3.42 -17.90 12.95
CA LEU A 191 -3.16 -16.59 13.56
C LEU A 191 -4.46 -15.85 13.91
N ASP A 192 -5.55 -16.10 13.19
CA ASP A 192 -6.84 -15.50 13.47
C ASP A 192 -7.44 -16.04 14.78
N ASP A 193 -7.45 -17.36 14.93
CA ASP A 193 -7.91 -18.02 16.16
C ASP A 193 -6.93 -19.10 16.62
N PRO A 194 -5.81 -18.74 17.29
CA PRO A 194 -4.83 -19.72 17.72
C PRO A 194 -5.43 -20.81 18.61
N ALA A 195 -6.40 -20.45 19.46
CA ALA A 195 -6.99 -21.36 20.44
C ALA A 195 -7.73 -22.53 19.77
N ALA A 196 -8.36 -22.32 18.61
CA ALA A 196 -9.03 -23.38 17.85
C ALA A 196 -8.08 -24.44 17.29
N TYR A 197 -6.78 -24.14 17.23
CA TYR A 197 -5.75 -24.99 16.64
C TYR A 197 -4.70 -25.46 17.64
N LEU A 198 -4.88 -25.19 18.94
CA LEU A 198 -4.07 -25.79 19.98
C LEU A 198 -4.68 -27.14 20.41
N ASP A 199 -3.82 -28.09 20.76
CA ASP A 199 -4.24 -29.32 21.44
C ASP A 199 -4.54 -29.06 22.94
N ASP A 200 -4.98 -30.11 23.64
CA ASP A 200 -5.29 -30.05 25.08
C ASP A 200 -4.08 -29.64 25.94
N ASP A 201 -2.84 -29.81 25.44
CA ASP A 201 -1.61 -29.38 26.09
C ASP A 201 -1.23 -27.92 25.75
N GLY A 202 -2.04 -27.21 24.95
CA GLY A 202 -1.75 -25.86 24.48
C GLY A 202 -0.66 -25.81 23.39
N LYS A 203 -0.35 -26.93 22.73
CA LYS A 203 0.63 -27.00 21.64
C LYS A 203 -0.06 -26.85 20.30
N VAL A 204 0.69 -26.38 19.31
CA VAL A 204 0.20 -26.24 17.94
C VAL A 204 -0.26 -27.59 17.38
N GLY A 205 -1.49 -27.64 16.91
CA GLY A 205 -2.13 -28.83 16.38
C GLY A 205 -1.53 -29.32 15.06
N SER A 206 -1.80 -30.60 14.76
CA SER A 206 -1.21 -31.29 13.61
C SER A 206 -1.52 -30.67 12.25
N THR A 207 -2.66 -29.98 12.10
CA THR A 207 -3.05 -29.28 10.88
C THR A 207 -2.07 -28.15 10.55
N VAL A 208 -1.78 -27.29 11.52
CA VAL A 208 -0.87 -26.15 11.37
C VAL A 208 0.57 -26.63 11.18
N LEU A 209 0.98 -27.67 11.92
CA LEU A 209 2.30 -28.28 11.74
C LEU A 209 2.48 -28.93 10.36
N ARG A 210 1.42 -29.53 9.81
CA ARG A 210 1.41 -30.08 8.46
C ARG A 210 1.57 -28.97 7.42
N ALA A 211 0.80 -27.89 7.55
CA ALA A 211 0.91 -26.73 6.67
C ALA A 211 2.33 -26.14 6.67
N PHE A 212 2.93 -25.97 7.85
CA PHE A 212 4.32 -25.54 7.97
C PHE A 212 5.30 -26.51 7.28
N SER A 213 5.14 -27.82 7.49
CA SER A 213 5.96 -28.84 6.84
C SER A 213 5.83 -28.82 5.31
N ASP A 214 4.63 -28.57 4.78
CA ASP A 214 4.39 -28.54 3.35
C ASP A 214 5.00 -27.29 2.70
N ILE A 215 4.98 -26.15 3.38
CA ILE A 215 5.76 -24.96 3.00
C ILE A 215 7.26 -25.29 2.96
N GLN A 216 7.80 -25.93 4.00
CA GLN A 216 9.22 -26.30 4.03
C GLN A 216 9.60 -27.20 2.85
N LYS A 217 8.79 -28.22 2.55
CA LYS A 217 9.02 -29.11 1.42
C LYS A 217 8.98 -28.36 0.09
N ALA A 218 7.97 -27.50 -0.10
CA ALA A 218 7.83 -26.72 -1.33
C ALA A 218 9.05 -25.82 -1.57
N CYS A 219 9.60 -25.24 -0.50
CA CYS A 219 10.71 -24.30 -0.57
C CYS A 219 12.11 -24.95 -0.58
N ALA A 220 12.27 -26.14 -0.01
CA ALA A 220 13.56 -26.86 -0.02
C ALA A 220 14.05 -27.18 -1.45
N HIS A 221 13.14 -27.32 -2.41
CA HIS A 221 13.48 -27.60 -3.81
C HIS A 221 13.91 -26.37 -4.63
N GLN A 222 13.96 -25.17 -4.04
CA GLN A 222 14.34 -23.93 -4.73
C GLN A 222 15.82 -23.54 -4.52
N SER A 223 16.55 -24.22 -3.65
CA SER A 223 17.93 -23.86 -3.25
C SER A 223 19.03 -24.66 -3.96
N ASN A 224 18.73 -25.32 -5.09
CA ASN A 224 19.69 -26.14 -5.85
C ASN A 224 19.95 -25.56 -7.24
#